data_AF-A0A941YDP6-F1
#
_entry.id   AF-A0A941YDP6-F1
#
_cell.length_a   1.000
_cell.length_b   1.000
_cell.length_c   1.000
_cell.angle_alpha   90.00
_cell.angle_beta   90.00
_cell.angle_gamma   90.00
#
_symmetry.space_group_name_H-M   'P 1'
#
loop_
_entity.id
_entity.type
_entity.pdbx_description
1 polymer ?
#
loop_
_entity_poly.entity_id
_entity_poly.type
_entity_poly.pdbx_seq_one_letter_code
_entity_poly.pdbx_strand_id
1 'polypeptide(L)' 'MRSDYWNVDDAQVVEKTGHPLAHWKQVLDEFGAGDKKSNDIVAHLQTFGVPRYWARTLTTNYLKAVSEP' A
#
# COMPACT_ATOMS: atom_id res chain seq x y z
N MET A 1 -18.22 15.50 -2.11
CA MET A 1 -16.99 14.95 -1.52
C MET A 1 -16.70 13.62 -2.20
N ARG A 2 -15.56 13.48 -2.88
CA ARG A 2 -15.17 12.16 -3.41
C ARG A 2 -14.67 11.37 -2.22
N SER A 3 -15.33 10.26 -1.90
CA SER A 3 -14.80 9.33 -0.91
C SER A 3 -13.47 8.82 -1.45
N ASP A 4 -12.40 9.15 -0.75
CA ASP A 4 -11.06 8.74 -1.09
C ASP A 4 -10.97 7.21 -0.92
N TYR A 5 -11.02 6.46 -2.03
CA TYR A 5 -11.01 4.99 -2.05
C TYR A 5 -9.70 4.37 -1.49
N TRP A 6 -8.75 5.21 -1.06
CA TRP A 6 -7.48 4.83 -0.42
C TRP A 6 -7.50 5.01 1.10
N ASN A 7 -8.56 5.62 1.65
CA ASN A 7 -8.77 5.68 3.09
C ASN A 7 -9.37 4.34 3.54
N VAL A 8 -8.48 3.38 3.77
CA VAL A 8 -8.82 2.03 4.22
C VAL A 8 -8.39 1.86 5.67
N ASP A 9 -9.23 1.21 6.45
CA ASP A 9 -8.92 0.93 7.85
C ASP A 9 -8.04 -0.32 7.98
N ASP A 10 -7.24 -0.38 9.05
CA ASP A 10 -6.40 -1.55 9.36
C ASP A 10 -7.20 -2.86 9.36
N ALA A 11 -8.44 -2.83 9.84
CA ALA A 11 -9.31 -4.01 9.84
C ALA A 11 -9.56 -4.56 8.43
N GLN A 12 -9.80 -3.69 7.44
CA GLN A 12 -10.05 -4.10 6.06
C GLN A 12 -8.75 -4.62 5.41
N VAL A 13 -7.63 -3.97 5.71
CA VAL A 13 -6.32 -4.37 5.17
C VAL A 13 -5.91 -5.73 5.73
N VAL A 14 -6.07 -5.96 7.03
CA VAL A 14 -5.81 -7.26 7.66
C VAL A 14 -6.70 -8.35 7.06
N GLU A 15 -8.00 -8.10 6.88
CA GLU A 15 -8.93 -9.06 6.29
C GLU A 15 -8.51 -9.50 4.89
N LYS A 16 -7.96 -8.59 4.08
CA LYS A 16 -7.68 -8.82 2.66
C LYS A 16 -6.24 -9.17 2.34
N THR A 17 -5.30 -8.83 3.22
CA THR A 17 -3.86 -8.96 2.99
C THR A 17 -3.15 -9.76 4.09
N GLY A 18 -3.82 -10.03 5.21
CA GLY A 18 -3.25 -10.74 6.37
C GLY A 18 -2.43 -9.89 7.32
N HIS A 19 -2.12 -8.63 6.96
CA HIS A 19 -1.26 -7.75 7.75
C HIS A 19 -1.82 -6.33 7.85
N PRO A 20 -1.51 -5.58 8.93
CA PRO A 20 -1.95 -4.19 9.10
C PRO A 20 -1.18 -3.21 8.20
N LEU A 21 -1.66 -1.97 8.07
CA LEU A 21 -1.00 -0.92 7.27
C LEU A 21 0.44 -0.68 7.71
N ALA A 22 0.72 -0.70 9.02
CA ALA A 22 2.06 -0.49 9.55
C ALA A 22 3.07 -1.52 9.04
N HIS A 23 2.66 -2.79 8.90
CA HIS A 23 3.51 -3.84 8.33
C HIS A 23 3.81 -3.55 6.84
N TRP A 24 2.78 -3.22 6.06
CA TRP A 24 2.98 -2.91 4.64
C TRP A 24 3.80 -1.65 4.43
N LYS A 25 3.64 -0.63 5.28
CA LYS A 25 4.49 0.55 5.27
C LYS A 25 5.96 0.16 5.46
N GLN A 26 6.26 -0.68 6.44
CA GLN A 26 7.63 -1.16 6.67
C GLN A 26 8.18 -1.93 5.47
N VAL A 27 7.40 -2.86 4.88
CA VAL A 27 7.80 -3.60 3.67
C VAL A 27 8.10 -2.64 2.52
N LEU A 28 7.28 -1.61 2.34
CA LEU A 28 7.46 -0.59 1.30
C LEU A 28 8.66 0.32 1.55
N ASP A 29 8.92 0.69 2.81
CA ASP A 29 10.11 1.43 3.22
C ASP A 29 11.38 0.63 2.99
N GLU A 30 11.42 -0.64 3.41
CA GLU A 30 12.54 -1.57 3.18
C GLU A 30 12.80 -1.82 1.69
N PHE A 31 11.73 -1.86 0.88
CA PHE A 31 11.83 -1.95 -0.57
C PHE A 31 12.36 -0.66 -1.21
N GLY A 32 12.28 0.49 -0.52
CA GLY A 32 12.59 1.80 -1.09
C GLY A 32 11.51 2.26 -2.07
N ALA A 33 10.23 2.06 -1.72
CA ALA A 33 9.09 2.36 -2.58
C ALA A 33 8.96 3.86 -2.93
N GLY A 34 9.48 4.76 -2.10
CA GLY A 34 9.45 6.21 -2.34
C GLY A 34 10.08 6.65 -3.67
N ASP A 35 11.12 5.93 -4.13
CA ASP A 35 11.85 6.26 -5.36
C ASP A 35 11.46 5.38 -6.56
N LYS A 36 10.44 4.53 -6.41
CA LYS A 36 10.07 3.53 -7.42
C LYS A 36 8.78 3.89 -8.13
N LYS A 37 8.59 3.32 -9.33
CA LYS A 37 7.34 3.48 -10.08
C LYS A 37 6.23 2.68 -9.39
N SER A 38 5.01 3.22 -9.37
CA SER A 38 3.86 2.57 -8.74
C SER A 38 3.60 1.14 -9.24
N ASN A 39 3.90 0.84 -10.50
CA ASN A 39 3.75 -0.52 -11.04
C ASN A 39 4.74 -1.51 -10.42
N ASP A 40 5.97 -1.08 -10.14
CA ASP A 40 7.00 -1.93 -9.53
C ASP A 40 6.64 -2.21 -8.06
N ILE A 41 6.10 -1.21 -7.37
CA ILE A 41 5.58 -1.33 -6.00
C ILE A 41 4.41 -2.31 -5.94
N VAL A 42 3.44 -2.18 -6.86
CA VAL A 42 2.30 -3.11 -6.96
C VAL A 42 2.78 -4.53 -7.24
N ALA A 43 3.71 -4.72 -8.18
CA ALA A 43 4.25 -6.03 -8.49
C ALA A 43 4.96 -6.66 -7.29
N HIS A 44 5.71 -5.86 -6.52
CA HIS A 44 6.36 -6.31 -5.29
C HIS A 44 5.35 -6.79 -4.24
N LEU A 45 4.30 -6.02 -3.97
CA LEU A 45 3.23 -6.41 -3.04
C LEU A 45 2.51 -7.71 -3.49
N GLN A 46 2.33 -7.89 -4.80
CA GLN A 46 1.75 -9.13 -5.34
C GLN A 46 2.63 -10.36 -5.08
N THR A 47 3.95 -10.21 -4.92
CA THR A 47 4.83 -11.33 -4.53
C THR A 47 4.59 -11.83 -3.10
N PHE A 48 4.00 -11.00 -2.24
CA PHE A 48 3.54 -11.39 -0.90
C PHE A 48 2.09 -11.90 -0.89
N GLY A 49 1.49 -12.12 -2.07
CA GLY A 49 0.10 -12.58 -2.19
C GLY A 49 -0.95 -11.48 -2.03
N VAL A 50 -0.56 -10.20 -1.95
CA VAL A 50 -1.51 -9.09 -1.87
C VAL A 50 -2.32 -9.00 -3.18
N PRO A 51 -3.66 -9.02 -3.14
CA PRO A 51 -4.48 -8.87 -4.33
C PRO A 51 -4.22 -7.54 -5.04
N ARG A 52 -4.21 -7.53 -6.38
CA ARG A 52 -3.82 -6.35 -7.19
C ARG A 52 -4.56 -5.05 -6.80
N TYR A 53 -5.84 -5.15 -6.47
CA TYR A 53 -6.62 -3.99 -6.02
C TYR A 53 -6.03 -3.40 -4.73
N TRP A 54 -5.80 -4.24 -3.73
CA TRP A 54 -5.21 -3.85 -2.45
C TRP A 54 -3.76 -3.38 -2.59
N ALA A 55 -2.98 -4.00 -3.47
CA ALA A 55 -1.62 -3.55 -3.78
C ALA A 55 -1.60 -2.10 -4.31
N ARG A 56 -2.55 -1.74 -5.19
CA ARG A 56 -2.70 -0.35 -5.67
C ARG A 56 -3.14 0.60 -4.57
N THR A 57 -4.05 0.16 -3.70
CA THR A 57 -4.52 0.94 -2.54
C THR A 57 -3.37 1.25 -1.59
N LEU A 58 -2.60 0.23 -1.18
CA LEU A 58 -1.43 0.37 -0.31
C LEU A 58 -0.36 1.27 -0.95
N THR A 59 -0.08 1.08 -2.24
CA THR A 59 0.86 1.94 -2.99
C THR A 59 0.42 3.41 -2.96
N THR A 60 -0.86 3.68 -3.21
CA THR A 60 -1.39 5.05 -3.24
C THR A 60 -1.36 5.68 -1.84
N ASN A 61 -1.75 4.92 -0.82
CA ASN A 61 -1.72 5.35 0.58
C ASN A 61 -0.29 5.71 1.01
N TYR A 62 0.68 4.84 0.70
CA TYR A 62 2.09 5.06 1.01
C TYR A 62 2.66 6.30 0.30
N LEU A 63 2.50 6.40 -1.02
CA LEU A 63 3.05 7.52 -1.80
C LEU A 63 2.46 8.87 -1.39
N LYS A 64 1.18 8.91 -1.00
CA LYS A 64 0.58 10.12 -0.42
C LYS A 64 1.22 10.49 0.91
N ALA A 65 1.39 9.53 1.81
CA ALA A 65 2.02 9.76 3.11
C ALA A 65 3.48 10.23 3.00
N VAL A 66 4.19 9.88 1.93
CA VAL A 66 5.56 10.37 1.64
C VAL A 66 5.56 11.72 0.92
N SER A 67 4.51 12.01 0.13
CA SER A 67 4.42 13.27 -0.65
C SER A 67 3.85 14.44 0.15
N GLU A 68 3.13 14.19 1.24
CA GLU A 68 2.62 15.22 2.14
C GLU A 68 3.70 15.54 3.20
N PRO A 69 4.27 16.77 3.22
CA PRO A 69 5.32 17.18 4.16
C PRO A 69 4.82 17.37 5.60
#